data_AF-A0A8T9BU87-F1
#
_entry.id   AF-A0A8T9BU87-F1
#
_cell.length_a   1.000
_cell.length_b   1.000
_cell.length_c   1.000
_cell.angle_alpha   90.00
_cell.angle_beta   90.00
_cell.angle_gamma   90.00
#
_symmetry.space_group_name_H-M   'P 1'
#
loop_
_entity.id
_entity.type
_entity.pdbx_description
1 polymer ?
#
loop_
_entity_poly.entity_id
_entity_poly.type
_entity_poly.pdbx_seq_one_letter_code
_entity_poly.pdbx_strand_id
1 'polypeptide(L)'
;EKFTVLLADLKDYNDGLEQLFPPARLETLQRTWRNELLQHVERDLGQLSLLEQASSGVYPQLSSSASLEQLRINLDEKPTKGFKPTYALKIQRTDLNIAVSNSAASCSQGGYENPTTDRTEEVLVEWVGYDKEDLDARLNHVRRIVDLASMIHSSSDRNPDLHTLDCLGYTDETATSRYGWVYKAPEASSSNFSTLISSNDLRTPDLGDRFKLAHTLAVA
;
A
#
# COMPACT_ATOMS: atom_id res chain seq x y z
N GLU A 1 -41.15 -5.56 19.42
CA GLU A 1 -41.57 -6.74 18.63
C GLU A 1 -41.85 -6.42 17.16
N LYS A 2 -42.79 -5.55 16.80
CA LYS A 2 -43.03 -5.23 15.36
C LYS A 2 -41.80 -4.68 14.63
N PHE A 3 -41.02 -3.81 15.28
CA PHE A 3 -39.78 -3.26 14.71
C PHE A 3 -38.66 -4.29 14.55
N THR A 4 -38.54 -5.23 15.49
CA THR A 4 -37.51 -6.29 15.41
C THR A 4 -37.85 -7.31 14.31
N VAL A 5 -39.15 -7.58 14.10
CA VAL A 5 -39.62 -8.38 12.96
C VAL A 5 -39.34 -7.67 11.64
N LEU A 6 -39.67 -6.38 11.52
CA LEU A 6 -39.38 -5.61 10.32
C LEU A 6 -37.88 -5.58 9.99
N LEU A 7 -37.01 -5.47 11.00
CA LEU A 7 -35.56 -5.51 10.80
C LEU A 7 -35.08 -6.89 10.33
N ALA A 8 -35.69 -7.97 10.82
CA ALA A 8 -35.40 -9.32 10.34
C ALA A 8 -35.87 -9.49 8.88
N ASP A 9 -37.08 -9.05 8.55
CA ASP A 9 -37.62 -9.13 7.19
C ASP A 9 -36.79 -8.32 6.19
N LEU A 10 -36.33 -7.12 6.57
CA LEU A 10 -35.44 -6.30 5.76
C LEU A 10 -34.07 -6.95 5.55
N LYS A 11 -33.55 -7.62 6.59
CA LYS A 11 -32.31 -8.37 6.47
C LYS A 11 -32.48 -9.53 5.50
N ASP A 12 -33.52 -10.34 5.66
CA ASP A 12 -33.78 -11.49 4.80
C ASP A 12 -34.02 -11.06 3.35
N TYR A 13 -34.67 -9.90 3.15
CA TYR A 13 -34.82 -9.29 1.84
C TYR A 13 -33.48 -8.89 1.22
N ASN A 14 -32.60 -8.23 1.97
CA ASN A 14 -31.27 -7.86 1.50
C ASN A 14 -30.41 -9.09 1.21
N ASP A 15 -30.41 -10.10 2.09
CA ASP A 15 -29.70 -11.36 1.88
C ASP A 15 -30.21 -12.06 0.61
N GLY A 16 -31.53 -11.99 0.35
CA GLY A 16 -32.14 -12.49 -0.88
C GLY A 16 -31.73 -11.70 -2.13
N LEU A 17 -31.57 -10.37 -2.04
CA LEU A 17 -31.04 -9.56 -3.12
C LEU A 17 -29.57 -9.88 -3.41
N GLU A 18 -28.76 -10.11 -2.38
CA GLU A 18 -27.35 -10.50 -2.54
C GLU A 18 -27.20 -11.84 -3.27
N GLN A 19 -28.12 -12.79 -3.05
CA GLN A 19 -28.15 -14.07 -3.75
C GLN A 19 -28.43 -13.95 -5.26
N LEU A 20 -28.99 -12.83 -5.73
CA LEU A 20 -29.20 -12.59 -7.17
C LEU A 20 -27.90 -12.22 -7.89
N PHE A 21 -26.85 -11.83 -7.17
CA PHE A 21 -25.57 -11.49 -7.75
C PHE A 21 -24.67 -12.74 -7.89
N PRO A 22 -23.84 -12.82 -8.94
CA PRO A 22 -22.82 -13.85 -9.03
C PRO A 22 -21.89 -13.79 -7.81
N PRO A 23 -21.48 -14.94 -7.22
CA PRO A 23 -20.67 -14.97 -6.00
C PRO A 23 -19.34 -14.23 -6.17
N ALA A 24 -18.76 -14.23 -7.37
CA ALA A 24 -17.53 -13.51 -7.69
C ALA A 24 -17.65 -11.97 -7.59
N ARG A 25 -18.87 -11.41 -7.64
CA ARG A 25 -19.12 -9.95 -7.55
C ARG A 25 -19.66 -9.51 -6.19
N LEU A 26 -20.12 -10.47 -5.39
CA LEU A 26 -20.77 -10.22 -4.11
C LEU A 26 -19.79 -9.56 -3.13
N GLU A 27 -18.54 -10.05 -3.05
CA GLU A 27 -17.49 -9.42 -2.23
C GLU A 27 -17.17 -7.99 -2.66
N THR A 28 -17.18 -7.73 -3.97
CA THR A 28 -16.92 -6.38 -4.50
C THR A 28 -18.06 -5.43 -4.13
N LEU A 29 -19.31 -5.88 -4.28
CA LEU A 29 -20.49 -5.10 -3.89
C LEU A 29 -20.50 -4.84 -2.38
N GLN A 30 -20.24 -5.87 -1.57
CA GLN A 30 -20.12 -5.75 -0.12
C GLN A 30 -19.05 -4.75 0.31
N ARG A 31 -17.91 -4.77 -0.39
CA ARG A 31 -16.85 -3.80 -0.18
C ARG A 31 -17.27 -2.39 -0.57
N THR A 32 -17.98 -2.20 -1.68
CA THR A 32 -18.39 -0.85 -2.14
C THR A 32 -19.39 -0.20 -1.19
N TRP A 33 -20.47 -0.89 -0.81
CA TRP A 33 -21.47 -0.26 0.07
C TRP A 33 -20.94 -0.02 1.48
N ARG A 34 -20.08 -0.93 1.99
CA ARG A 34 -19.34 -0.70 3.24
C ARG A 34 -18.48 0.55 3.17
N ASN A 35 -17.74 0.73 2.07
CA ASN A 35 -16.90 1.90 1.88
C ASN A 35 -17.73 3.19 1.79
N GLU A 36 -18.88 3.17 1.10
CA GLU A 36 -19.77 4.34 1.04
C GLU A 36 -20.32 4.71 2.42
N LEU A 37 -20.77 3.73 3.21
CA LEU A 37 -21.25 3.99 4.57
C LEU A 37 -20.16 4.56 5.46
N LEU A 38 -18.93 4.05 5.37
CA LEU A 38 -17.80 4.56 6.15
C LEU A 38 -17.33 5.93 5.66
N GLN A 39 -17.40 6.21 4.35
CA GLN A 39 -17.05 7.50 3.78
C GLN A 39 -18.01 8.60 4.23
N HIS A 40 -19.32 8.32 4.25
CA HIS A 40 -20.34 9.30 4.67
C HIS A 40 -20.17 9.72 6.14
N VAL A 41 -19.57 8.88 6.97
CA VAL A 41 -19.39 9.16 8.40
C VAL A 41 -18.21 10.14 8.68
N GLU A 42 -17.47 10.57 7.64
CA GLU A 42 -16.50 11.69 7.62
C GLU A 42 -15.86 12.07 8.98
N ARG A 43 -15.15 11.12 9.59
CA ARG A 43 -14.39 11.30 10.85
C ARG A 43 -15.21 11.63 12.11
N ASP A 44 -16.53 11.54 12.08
CA ASP A 44 -17.36 11.70 13.28
C ASP A 44 -17.34 10.42 14.14
N LEU A 45 -16.59 10.48 15.24
CA LEU A 45 -16.49 9.38 16.21
C LEU A 45 -17.85 8.95 16.78
N GLY A 46 -18.80 9.88 16.91
CA GLY A 46 -20.14 9.59 17.42
C GLY A 46 -20.93 8.74 16.43
N GLN A 47 -20.94 9.13 15.16
CA GLN A 47 -21.60 8.36 14.10
C GLN A 47 -20.93 7.01 13.83
N LEU A 48 -19.60 6.90 13.93
CA LEU A 48 -18.90 5.62 13.84
C LEU A 48 -19.30 4.67 14.97
N SER A 49 -19.41 5.17 16.20
CA SER A 49 -19.84 4.35 17.34
C SER A 49 -21.30 3.87 17.20
N LEU A 50 -22.18 4.71 16.64
CA LEU A 50 -23.55 4.34 16.31
C LEU A 50 -23.57 3.25 15.23
N LEU A 51 -22.78 3.43 14.17
CA LEU A 51 -22.67 2.46 13.08
C LEU A 51 -22.13 1.12 13.58
N GLU A 52 -21.11 1.12 14.43
CA GLU A 52 -20.57 -0.08 15.07
C GLU A 52 -21.64 -0.79 15.91
N GLN A 53 -22.35 -0.05 16.77
CA GLN A 53 -23.39 -0.61 17.63
C GLN A 53 -24.58 -1.14 16.82
N ALA A 54 -24.99 -0.44 15.77
CA ALA A 54 -26.10 -0.84 14.90
C ALA A 54 -25.76 -2.02 13.99
N SER A 55 -24.48 -2.16 13.60
CA SER A 55 -24.00 -3.27 12.76
C SER A 55 -23.57 -4.50 13.55
N SER A 56 -23.44 -4.38 14.88
CA SER A 56 -23.04 -5.46 15.78
C SER A 56 -23.95 -6.69 15.63
N GLY A 57 -23.35 -7.84 15.36
CA GLY A 57 -24.03 -9.13 15.18
C GLY A 57 -24.76 -9.32 13.84
N VAL A 58 -25.11 -8.25 13.12
CA VAL A 58 -25.79 -8.34 11.80
C VAL A 58 -24.80 -8.30 10.65
N TYR A 59 -23.86 -7.34 10.69
CA TYR A 59 -22.84 -7.14 9.66
C TYR A 59 -21.45 -7.08 10.31
N PRO A 60 -20.81 -8.24 10.62
CA PRO A 60 -19.56 -8.26 11.38
C PRO A 60 -18.42 -7.53 10.68
N GLN A 61 -18.39 -7.57 9.34
CA GLN A 61 -17.39 -6.88 8.53
C GLN A 61 -17.53 -5.35 8.55
N LEU A 62 -18.75 -4.83 8.78
CA LEU A 62 -19.00 -3.40 8.89
C LEU A 62 -18.61 -2.91 10.30
N SER A 63 -18.97 -3.67 11.34
CA SER A 63 -18.59 -3.39 12.73
C SER A 63 -17.07 -3.37 12.93
N SER A 64 -16.35 -4.34 12.35
CA SER A 64 -14.89 -4.35 12.40
C SER A 64 -14.27 -3.17 11.64
N SER A 65 -14.87 -2.76 10.52
CA SER A 65 -14.35 -1.63 9.74
C SER A 65 -14.62 -0.28 10.42
N ALA A 66 -15.79 -0.12 11.07
CA ALA A 66 -16.12 1.06 11.85
C ALA A 66 -15.19 1.24 13.06
N SER A 67 -14.91 0.15 13.80
CA SER A 67 -13.97 0.18 14.92
C SER A 67 -12.53 0.47 14.47
N LEU A 68 -12.09 -0.07 13.33
CA LEU A 68 -10.79 0.27 12.74
C LEU A 68 -10.69 1.74 12.33
N GLU A 69 -11.73 2.31 11.72
CA GLU A 69 -11.77 3.75 11.40
C GLU A 69 -11.75 4.62 12.65
N GLN A 70 -12.49 4.22 13.70
CA GLN A 70 -12.46 4.90 14.99
C GLN A 70 -11.04 4.87 15.60
N LEU A 71 -10.36 3.73 15.55
CA LEU A 71 -8.97 3.60 16.00
C LEU A 71 -8.02 4.46 15.16
N ARG A 72 -8.21 4.50 13.84
CA ARG A 72 -7.42 5.36 12.94
C ARG A 72 -7.53 6.83 13.35
N ILE A 73 -8.75 7.32 13.56
CA ILE A 73 -9.00 8.72 13.96
C ILE A 73 -8.36 9.00 15.32
N ASN A 74 -8.53 8.10 16.30
CA ASN A 74 -7.90 8.24 17.61
C ASN A 74 -6.35 8.25 17.55
N LEU A 75 -5.76 7.48 16.63
CA LEU A 75 -4.33 7.46 16.37
C LEU A 75 -3.83 8.72 15.65
N ASP A 76 -4.66 9.31 14.79
CA ASP A 76 -4.37 10.57 14.11
C ASP A 76 -4.46 11.76 15.08
N GLU A 77 -5.46 11.78 15.98
CA GLU A 77 -5.69 12.88 16.94
C GLU A 77 -4.65 12.92 18.07
N LYS A 78 -4.11 11.77 18.46
CA LYS A 78 -3.01 11.68 19.43
C LYS A 78 -1.69 11.56 18.67
N PRO A 79 -0.94 12.66 18.45
CA PRO A 79 0.42 12.51 17.96
C PRO A 79 1.13 11.57 18.91
N THR A 80 1.66 10.47 18.36
CA THR A 80 2.20 9.33 19.10
C THR A 80 3.38 9.78 19.97
N LYS A 81 3.06 10.33 21.15
CA LYS A 81 4.00 10.66 22.22
C LYS A 81 4.59 9.35 22.73
N GLY A 82 5.63 8.89 22.05
CA GLY A 82 6.23 7.58 22.31
C GLY A 82 6.70 6.83 21.06
N PHE A 83 6.56 7.38 19.86
CA PHE A 83 7.16 6.76 18.67
C PHE A 83 8.67 6.63 18.86
N LYS A 84 9.13 5.39 19.00
CA LYS A 84 10.53 5.01 18.91
C LYS A 84 10.70 4.39 17.53
N PRO A 85 11.44 5.02 16.60
CA PRO A 85 11.66 4.44 15.29
C PRO A 85 12.34 3.08 15.47
N THR A 86 11.66 2.01 15.11
CA THR A 86 12.27 0.69 15.01
C THR A 86 13.10 0.71 13.73
N TYR A 87 14.38 1.04 13.83
CA TYR A 87 15.32 1.09 12.71
C TYR A 87 15.64 -0.29 12.10
N ALA A 88 14.74 -1.26 12.23
CA ALA A 88 14.96 -2.66 11.83
C ALA A 88 15.26 -2.82 10.33
N LEU A 89 14.66 -1.98 9.48
CA LEU A 89 14.86 -1.99 8.02
C LEU A 89 15.76 -0.84 7.52
N LYS A 90 16.52 -0.21 8.43
CA LYS A 90 17.42 0.87 8.04
C LYS A 90 18.71 0.30 7.46
N ILE A 91 18.93 0.57 6.18
CA ILE A 91 20.15 0.24 5.46
C ILE A 91 21.14 1.39 5.61
N GLN A 92 22.36 1.08 6.05
CA GLN A 92 23.41 2.09 6.16
C GLN A 92 23.85 2.52 4.77
N ARG A 93 24.10 3.82 4.60
CA ARG A 93 24.55 4.37 3.32
C ARG A 93 25.89 3.77 2.86
N THR A 94 26.72 3.33 3.80
CA THR A 94 28.01 2.65 3.55
C THR A 94 27.85 1.33 2.82
N ASP A 95 26.72 0.66 3.02
CA ASP A 95 26.45 -0.67 2.46
C ASP A 95 25.87 -0.55 1.03
N LEU A 96 25.64 0.67 0.57
CA LEU A 96 25.06 0.99 -0.74
C LEU A 96 26.12 1.58 -1.67
N ASN A 97 26.42 0.88 -2.76
CA ASN A 97 27.24 1.37 -3.85
C ASN A 97 26.36 1.97 -4.95
N ILE A 98 26.00 3.24 -4.79
CA ILE A 98 25.15 3.98 -5.73
C ILE A 98 26.04 4.94 -6.52
N ALA A 99 25.97 4.88 -7.85
CA ALA A 99 26.64 5.84 -8.72
C ALA A 99 26.16 7.26 -8.34
N VAL A 100 27.12 8.17 -8.11
CA VAL A 100 26.91 9.53 -7.58
C VAL A 100 25.58 10.11 -8.05
N SER A 101 24.58 10.12 -7.17
CA SER A 101 23.25 10.60 -7.53
C SER A 101 23.37 12.11 -7.75
N ASN A 102 23.03 12.57 -8.95
CA ASN A 102 22.71 13.98 -9.11
C ASN A 102 21.59 14.30 -8.11
N SER A 103 21.69 15.42 -7.40
CA SER A 103 20.67 15.82 -6.42
C SER A 103 19.26 15.96 -7.01
N ALA A 104 19.14 15.97 -8.34
CA ALA A 104 17.89 16.04 -9.09
C ALA A 104 17.33 14.67 -9.53
N ALA A 105 18.09 13.58 -9.43
CA ALA A 105 17.60 12.26 -9.81
C ALA A 105 16.64 11.73 -8.73
N SER A 106 15.40 11.43 -9.13
CA SER A 106 14.38 10.81 -8.26
C SER A 106 14.63 9.32 -8.03
N CYS A 107 15.43 8.69 -8.89
CA CYS A 107 15.73 7.26 -8.82
C CYS A 107 17.21 7.03 -9.15
N SER A 108 17.83 6.08 -8.46
CA SER A 108 19.21 5.66 -8.72
C SER A 108 19.35 4.15 -8.61
N GLN A 109 20.14 3.56 -9.50
CA GLN A 109 20.50 2.15 -9.44
C GLN A 109 21.87 1.99 -8.75
N GLY A 110 22.05 0.90 -8.02
CA GLY A 110 23.29 0.59 -7.34
C GLY A 110 23.39 -0.86 -6.90
N GLY A 111 24.45 -1.18 -6.18
CA GLY A 111 24.61 -2.44 -5.47
C GLY A 111 24.36 -2.26 -3.97
N TYR A 112 23.70 -3.22 -3.35
CA TYR A 112 23.57 -3.32 -1.89
C TYR A 112 24.37 -4.52 -1.40
N GLU A 113 25.34 -4.28 -0.53
CA GLU A 113 26.09 -5.32 0.18
C GLU A 113 25.30 -5.70 1.42
N ASN A 114 24.59 -6.84 1.37
CA ASN A 114 23.81 -7.29 2.50
C ASN A 114 24.73 -7.91 3.57
N PRO A 115 24.88 -7.32 4.78
CA PRO A 115 25.77 -7.83 5.82
C PRO A 115 25.32 -9.19 6.36
N THR A 116 24.06 -9.57 6.15
CA THR A 116 23.47 -10.83 6.64
C THR A 116 23.75 -12.00 5.70
N THR A 117 23.95 -11.73 4.42
CA THR A 117 24.08 -12.76 3.36
C THR A 117 25.42 -12.70 2.65
N ASP A 118 26.22 -11.65 2.88
CA ASP A 118 27.52 -11.40 2.25
C ASP A 118 27.44 -11.44 0.71
N ARG A 119 26.28 -11.02 0.18
CA ARG A 119 25.97 -10.97 -1.25
C ARG A 119 25.70 -9.53 -1.64
N THR A 120 26.22 -9.15 -2.80
CA THR A 120 25.86 -7.93 -3.50
C THR A 120 24.58 -8.19 -4.29
N GLU A 121 23.51 -7.50 -3.91
CA GLU A 121 22.25 -7.48 -4.67
C GLU A 121 22.18 -6.19 -5.50
N GLU A 122 21.68 -6.29 -6.73
CA GLU A 122 21.34 -5.09 -7.49
C GLU A 122 20.09 -4.46 -6.89
N VAL A 123 20.14 -3.15 -6.67
CA VAL A 123 19.07 -2.40 -6.01
C VAL A 123 18.70 -1.15 -6.77
N LEU A 124 17.42 -0.80 -6.66
CA LEU A 124 16.85 0.44 -7.13
C LEU A 124 16.51 1.29 -5.91
N VAL A 125 16.98 2.53 -5.88
CA VAL A 125 16.73 3.47 -4.78
C VAL A 125 15.88 4.63 -5.28
N GLU A 126 14.70 4.78 -4.70
CA GLU A 126 13.79 5.90 -4.94
C GLU A 126 13.99 6.98 -3.87
N TRP A 127 14.33 8.21 -4.29
CA TRP A 127 14.66 9.31 -3.40
C TRP A 127 13.50 10.26 -3.18
N VAL A 128 13.22 10.56 -1.92
CA VAL A 128 12.24 11.55 -1.47
C VAL A 128 12.93 12.62 -0.64
N GLY A 129 12.83 13.87 -1.08
CA GLY A 129 13.39 15.01 -0.35
C GLY A 129 12.56 15.41 0.86
N TYR A 130 13.26 15.91 1.88
CA TYR A 130 12.66 16.51 3.06
C TYR A 130 13.29 17.89 3.33
N ASP A 131 12.50 18.76 3.95
CA ASP A 131 12.98 20.05 4.42
C ASP A 131 13.80 19.85 5.71
N LYS A 132 14.98 20.48 5.77
CA LYS A 132 15.87 20.45 6.95
C LYS A 132 15.39 21.40 8.05
N GLU A 133 14.65 22.46 7.69
CA GLU A 133 14.28 23.53 8.61
C GLU A 133 13.05 23.14 9.46
N ASP A 134 12.17 22.28 8.94
CA ASP A 134 10.99 21.79 9.65
C ASP A 134 11.23 20.44 10.33
N LEU A 135 11.62 20.50 11.62
CA LEU A 135 11.89 19.31 12.44
C LEU A 135 10.66 18.44 12.67
N ASP A 136 9.47 19.05 12.79
CA ASP A 136 8.22 18.34 13.04
C ASP A 136 7.77 17.59 11.79
N ALA A 137 7.85 18.24 10.61
CA ALA A 137 7.64 17.57 9.33
C ALA A 137 8.65 16.44 9.12
N ARG A 138 9.93 16.65 9.45
CA ARG A 138 10.96 15.60 9.32
C ARG A 138 10.66 14.38 10.17
N LEU A 139 10.19 14.56 11.41
CA LEU A 139 9.82 13.45 12.29
C LEU A 139 8.64 12.65 11.71
N ASN A 140 7.64 13.35 11.18
CA ASN A 140 6.51 12.74 10.49
C ASN A 140 6.94 12.01 9.21
N HIS A 141 7.87 12.57 8.45
CA HIS A 141 8.45 11.93 7.27
C HIS A 141 9.18 10.63 7.61
N VAL A 142 10.05 10.65 8.62
CA VAL A 142 10.76 9.45 9.10
C VAL A 142 9.77 8.37 9.49
N ARG A 143 8.75 8.71 10.28
CA ARG A 143 7.71 7.77 10.68
C ARG A 143 7.01 7.16 9.47
N ARG A 144 6.55 8.00 8.54
CA ARG A 144 5.87 7.55 7.32
C ARG A 144 6.76 6.62 6.49
N ILE A 145 8.05 6.93 6.37
CA ILE A 145 9.00 6.10 5.61
C ILE A 145 9.21 4.75 6.27
N VAL A 146 9.37 4.72 7.60
CA VAL A 146 9.52 3.48 8.37
C VAL A 146 8.28 2.61 8.25
N ASP A 147 7.09 3.20 8.43
CA ASP A 147 5.81 2.49 8.37
C ASP A 147 5.56 1.95 6.95
N LEU A 148 5.84 2.74 5.91
CA LEU A 148 5.73 2.31 4.51
C LEU A 148 6.75 1.22 4.16
N ALA A 149 8.01 1.36 4.57
CA ALA A 149 9.03 0.35 4.31
C ALA A 149 8.64 -0.99 4.97
N SER A 150 8.16 -0.96 6.23
CA SER A 150 7.67 -2.14 6.94
C SER A 150 6.46 -2.77 6.26
N MET A 151 5.49 -1.97 5.83
CA MET A 151 4.30 -2.44 5.12
C MET A 151 4.65 -3.09 3.77
N ILE A 152 5.51 -2.45 2.97
CA ILE A 152 5.87 -2.99 1.65
C ILE A 152 6.70 -4.27 1.83
N HIS A 153 7.65 -4.28 2.76
CA HIS A 153 8.50 -5.43 3.07
C HIS A 153 7.70 -6.64 3.57
N SER A 154 6.78 -6.44 4.53
CA SER A 154 5.89 -7.50 5.04
C SER A 154 4.93 -8.05 3.99
N SER A 155 4.73 -7.32 2.91
CA SER A 155 3.92 -7.74 1.78
C SER A 155 4.79 -8.33 0.65
N SER A 156 6.00 -8.80 0.89
CA SER A 156 6.79 -9.46 -0.18
C SER A 156 6.20 -10.83 -0.59
N ASP A 157 5.45 -11.50 0.30
CA ASP A 157 4.71 -12.75 0.00
C ASP A 157 3.31 -12.46 -0.58
N ARG A 158 3.27 -11.66 -1.66
CA ARG A 158 2.04 -11.13 -2.28
C ARG A 158 1.36 -12.12 -3.23
N ASN A 159 0.10 -11.82 -3.53
CA ASN A 159 -0.62 -12.42 -4.66
C ASN A 159 0.17 -12.14 -5.97
N PRO A 160 0.40 -13.15 -6.84
CA PRO A 160 1.20 -13.02 -8.06
C PRO A 160 0.69 -11.96 -9.05
N ASP A 161 -0.56 -11.53 -8.93
CA ASP A 161 -1.16 -10.49 -9.77
C ASP A 161 -0.73 -9.06 -9.38
N LEU A 162 -0.08 -8.89 -8.22
CA LEU A 162 0.34 -7.58 -7.74
C LEU A 162 1.84 -7.35 -7.97
N HIS A 163 2.18 -6.78 -9.12
CA HIS A 163 3.55 -6.50 -9.54
C HIS A 163 4.13 -5.26 -8.83
N THR A 164 4.52 -5.41 -7.56
CA THR A 164 5.30 -4.42 -6.81
C THR A 164 6.72 -4.94 -6.56
N LEU A 165 7.72 -4.06 -6.61
CA LEU A 165 9.11 -4.44 -6.31
C LEU A 165 9.27 -4.84 -4.84
N ASP A 166 10.12 -5.83 -4.60
CA ASP A 166 10.48 -6.25 -3.25
C ASP A 166 11.24 -5.13 -2.53
N CYS A 167 10.68 -4.65 -1.42
CA CYS A 167 11.34 -3.65 -0.59
C CYS A 167 12.32 -4.31 0.37
N LEU A 168 13.60 -3.97 0.26
CA LEU A 168 14.65 -4.42 1.16
C LEU A 168 14.74 -3.53 2.41
N GLY A 169 14.43 -2.24 2.27
CA GLY A 169 14.43 -1.31 3.38
C GLY A 169 14.46 0.14 2.95
N TYR A 170 15.02 1.00 3.81
CA TYR A 170 15.19 2.42 3.54
C TYR A 170 16.56 2.93 4.01
N THR A 171 17.01 4.02 3.40
CA THR A 171 18.26 4.70 3.73
C THR A 171 18.03 6.21 3.91
N ASP A 172 18.97 6.89 4.56
CA ASP A 172 18.92 8.34 4.83
C ASP A 172 20.22 8.96 4.31
N GLU A 173 20.09 9.88 3.35
CA GLU A 173 21.16 10.70 2.81
C GLU A 173 21.06 12.12 3.38
N THR A 174 21.61 12.30 4.58
CA THR A 174 21.60 13.58 5.30
C THR A 174 22.32 14.71 4.56
N ALA A 175 23.31 14.38 3.74
CA ALA A 175 24.05 15.32 2.92
C ALA A 175 23.11 16.08 1.96
N THR A 176 22.20 15.37 1.29
CA THR A 176 21.28 15.94 0.30
C THR A 176 19.87 16.18 0.83
N SER A 177 19.61 15.89 2.11
CA SER A 177 18.29 16.00 2.74
C SER A 177 17.25 15.08 2.10
N ARG A 178 17.62 13.83 1.80
CA ARG A 178 16.73 12.88 1.11
C ARG A 178 16.71 11.54 1.81
N TYR A 179 15.54 10.91 1.84
CA TYR A 179 15.38 9.51 2.21
C TYR A 179 15.29 8.66 0.94
N GLY A 180 15.84 7.45 0.99
CA GLY A 180 15.78 6.51 -0.12
C GLY A 180 15.01 5.26 0.27
N TRP A 181 14.01 4.83 -0.50
CA TRP A 181 13.51 3.45 -0.41
C TRP A 181 14.39 2.55 -1.26
N VAL A 182 14.82 1.43 -0.69
CA VAL A 182 15.70 0.48 -1.35
C VAL A 182 14.86 -0.73 -1.77
N TYR A 183 14.71 -0.88 -3.07
CA TYR A 183 14.04 -2.00 -3.69
C TYR A 183 15.06 -2.96 -4.29
N LYS A 184 14.77 -4.25 -4.25
CA LYS A 184 15.50 -5.24 -5.03
C LYS A 184 15.28 -4.93 -6.51
N ALA A 185 16.36 -4.76 -7.26
CA ALA A 185 16.23 -4.63 -8.70
C ALA A 185 15.70 -5.96 -9.25
N PRO A 186 14.76 -5.92 -10.22
CA PRO A 186 14.43 -7.13 -10.95
C PRO A 186 15.73 -7.68 -11.55
N GLU A 187 15.91 -9.00 -11.53
CA GLU A 187 17.05 -9.63 -12.20
C GLU A 187 17.14 -9.06 -13.61
N ALA A 188 18.38 -8.74 -14.04
CA ALA A 188 18.70 -8.31 -15.39
C ALA A 188 18.36 -9.42 -16.39
N SER A 189 17.07 -9.64 -16.55
CA SER A 189 16.49 -10.42 -17.60
C SER A 189 16.55 -9.51 -18.81
N SER A 190 17.42 -9.86 -19.74
CA SER A 190 17.40 -9.34 -21.11
C SER A 190 16.14 -9.88 -21.82
N SER A 191 14.99 -9.62 -21.20
CA SER A 191 13.69 -9.88 -21.76
C SER A 191 13.40 -8.69 -22.64
N ASN A 192 13.80 -8.80 -23.90
CA ASN A 192 13.34 -7.90 -24.94
C ASN A 192 11.81 -7.86 -24.85
N PHE A 193 11.18 -6.70 -25.05
CA PHE A 193 9.72 -6.55 -25.01
C PHE A 193 8.97 -7.70 -25.75
N SER A 194 9.56 -8.22 -26.81
CA SER A 194 9.12 -9.40 -27.58
C SER A 194 9.01 -10.71 -26.77
N THR A 195 9.90 -10.98 -25.82
CA THR A 195 9.86 -12.18 -24.97
C THR A 195 8.77 -12.08 -23.90
N LEU A 196 8.51 -10.87 -23.38
CA LEU A 196 7.38 -10.58 -22.47
C LEU A 196 6.01 -10.66 -23.16
N ILE A 197 5.94 -10.27 -24.45
CA ILE A 197 4.73 -10.47 -25.27
C ILE A 197 4.46 -11.96 -25.53
N SER A 198 5.50 -12.79 -25.54
CA SER A 198 5.43 -14.21 -25.90
C SER A 198 5.22 -15.15 -24.70
N SER A 199 5.39 -14.67 -23.47
CA SER A 199 5.17 -15.48 -22.26
C SER A 199 3.68 -15.63 -21.96
N ASN A 200 3.18 -16.85 -22.09
CA ASN A 200 1.77 -17.21 -21.91
C ASN A 200 1.35 -17.33 -20.42
N ASP A 201 2.30 -17.23 -19.49
CA ASP A 201 2.09 -17.40 -18.04
C ASP A 201 1.80 -16.08 -17.30
N LEU A 202 1.93 -14.93 -17.95
CA LEU A 202 1.55 -13.63 -17.38
C LEU A 202 0.17 -13.27 -17.91
N ARG A 203 -0.89 -13.59 -17.17
CA ARG A 203 -2.27 -13.23 -17.52
C ARG A 203 -2.47 -11.71 -17.35
N THR A 204 -2.02 -10.86 -18.28
CA THR A 204 -2.64 -10.43 -19.53
C THR A 204 -3.77 -9.37 -19.38
N PRO A 205 -3.51 -8.07 -19.68
CA PRO A 205 -4.55 -7.02 -19.83
C PRO A 205 -5.53 -7.27 -21.01
N ASP A 206 -6.62 -6.53 -21.14
CA ASP A 206 -7.64 -6.68 -22.20
C ASP A 206 -7.19 -6.16 -23.59
N LEU A 207 -7.78 -6.67 -24.67
CA LEU A 207 -7.34 -6.57 -26.07
C LEU A 207 -7.26 -5.12 -26.57
N GLY A 208 -8.22 -4.27 -26.22
CA GLY A 208 -8.28 -2.88 -26.69
C GLY A 208 -7.26 -1.94 -26.05
N ASP A 209 -6.98 -2.14 -24.76
CA ASP A 209 -6.04 -1.30 -24.01
C ASP A 209 -4.60 -1.60 -24.38
N ARG A 210 -4.32 -2.84 -24.80
CA ARG A 210 -3.04 -3.20 -25.43
C ARG A 210 -2.81 -2.47 -26.74
N PHE A 211 -3.83 -2.31 -27.58
CA PHE A 211 -3.70 -1.59 -28.86
C PHE A 211 -3.40 -0.09 -28.65
N LYS A 212 -3.96 0.53 -27.61
CA LYS A 212 -3.69 1.94 -27.28
C LYS A 212 -2.32 2.15 -26.62
N LEU A 213 -1.92 1.22 -25.76
CA LEU A 213 -0.64 1.29 -25.05
C LEU A 213 0.54 1.04 -26.01
N ALA A 214 0.41 0.06 -26.92
CA ALA A 214 1.41 -0.21 -27.96
C ALA A 214 1.50 0.91 -29.01
N HIS A 215 0.41 1.62 -29.27
CA HIS A 215 0.44 2.74 -30.21
C HIS A 215 1.12 3.98 -29.60
N THR A 216 0.85 4.31 -28.34
CA THR A 216 1.48 5.47 -27.66
C THR A 216 2.98 5.26 -27.46
N LEU A 217 3.43 4.01 -27.26
CA LEU A 217 4.86 3.67 -27.20
C LEU A 217 5.56 3.71 -28.58
N ALA A 218 4.83 3.49 -29.68
CA ALA A 218 5.39 3.43 -31.03
C ALA A 218 5.62 4.81 -31.67
N VAL A 219 5.24 5.90 -31.00
CA VAL A 219 5.39 7.28 -31.50
C VAL A 219 6.35 8.10 -30.61
N ALA A 220 6.84 7.54 -29.50
CA ALA A 220 7.92 8.09 -28.69
C ALA A 220 9.29 7.54 -29.12
#